data_AF-A0A8H6GAL1-F1
#
_entry.id   AF-A0A8H6GAL1-F1
#
_cell.length_a   1.000
_cell.length_b   1.000
_cell.length_c   1.000
_cell.angle_alpha   90.00
_cell.angle_beta   90.00
_cell.angle_gamma   90.00
#
_symmetry.space_group_name_H-M   'P 1'
#
loop_
_entity.id
_entity.type
_entity.pdbx_description
1 polymer ?
#
loop_
_entity_poly.entity_id
_entity_poly.type
_entity_poly.pdbx_seq_one_letter_code
_entity_poly.pdbx_strand_id
1 'polypeptide(L)'
;MSLVFCCDAVEPYRPQYLSHQAKFNNFMSWASFPRISTPENGDGASHDLIQLSPPYAVQLVRQVNYGPLESKRYFIPTDGTESDFVEVIENDLIQANFQKVNTYKNYKCQDHNKFFEVNIYQKDPINKHHWRVNIARPADSIDL
;
A
#
# COMPACT_ATOMS: atom_id res chain seq x y z
N MET A 1 -8.62 -11.27 -9.21
CA MET A 1 -9.48 -11.30 -8.02
C MET A 1 -9.01 -12.38 -7.06
N SER A 2 -8.50 -12.00 -5.88
CA SER A 2 -7.94 -12.93 -4.89
C SER A 2 -8.21 -12.50 -3.45
N LEU A 3 -8.38 -13.50 -2.57
CA LEU A 3 -8.61 -13.29 -1.13
C LEU A 3 -7.47 -12.47 -0.50
N VAL A 4 -7.81 -11.49 0.34
CA VAL A 4 -6.85 -10.66 1.08
C VAL A 4 -6.16 -11.48 2.17
N PHE A 5 -6.93 -12.24 2.94
CA PHE A 5 -6.44 -13.23 3.90
C PHE A 5 -6.93 -14.64 3.56
N CYS A 6 -6.18 -15.67 3.99
CA CYS A 6 -6.50 -17.06 3.68
C CYS A 6 -7.75 -17.60 4.40
N CYS A 7 -8.04 -17.10 5.60
CA CYS A 7 -9.21 -17.41 6.43
C CYS A 7 -9.39 -16.33 7.51
N ASP A 8 -10.34 -16.54 8.42
CA ASP A 8 -10.63 -15.69 9.57
C ASP A 8 -9.69 -15.91 10.77
N ALA A 9 -8.90 -16.99 10.78
CA ALA A 9 -7.93 -17.31 11.84
C ALA A 9 -6.61 -16.50 11.76
N VAL A 10 -6.61 -15.34 11.10
CA VAL A 10 -5.44 -14.45 11.05
C VAL A 10 -5.33 -13.68 12.36
N GLU A 11 -4.24 -13.90 13.08
CA GLU A 11 -3.98 -13.28 14.39
C GLU A 11 -2.66 -12.50 14.41
N PRO A 12 -2.51 -11.49 15.30
CA PRO A 12 -1.23 -10.80 15.48
C PRO A 12 -0.13 -11.78 15.89
N TYR A 13 1.05 -11.69 15.25
CA TYR A 13 2.19 -12.54 15.58
C TYR A 13 2.78 -12.20 16.97
N ARG A 14 2.77 -10.91 17.34
CA ARG A 14 3.18 -10.43 18.66
C ARG A 14 2.22 -9.32 19.14
N PRO A 15 1.88 -9.28 20.44
CA PRO A 15 1.12 -8.18 21.02
C PRO A 15 2.06 -6.98 21.21
N GLN A 16 2.22 -6.18 20.15
CA GLN A 16 2.92 -4.90 20.23
C GLN A 16 1.96 -3.78 19.80
N TYR A 17 1.86 -2.75 20.65
CA TYR A 17 1.21 -1.50 20.28
C TYR A 17 2.22 -0.63 19.54
N LEU A 18 1.87 -0.20 18.34
CA LEU A 18 2.78 0.53 17.45
C LEU A 18 2.29 1.95 17.20
N SER A 19 3.20 2.81 16.76
CA SER A 19 2.79 4.05 16.10
C SER A 19 1.91 3.70 14.90
N HIS A 20 0.81 4.42 14.73
CA HIS A 20 -0.20 4.16 13.70
C HIS A 20 -1.06 2.90 13.91
N GLN A 21 -1.21 2.41 15.15
CA GLN A 21 -2.11 1.30 15.48
C GLN A 21 -3.52 1.46 14.87
N ALA A 22 -4.09 2.67 14.87
CA ALA A 22 -5.40 2.92 14.27
C ALA A 22 -5.45 2.53 12.78
N LYS A 23 -4.43 2.89 11.99
CA LYS A 23 -4.34 2.53 10.56
C LYS A 23 -4.28 1.02 10.35
N PHE A 24 -3.51 0.31 11.19
CA PHE A 24 -3.47 -1.15 11.15
C PHE A 24 -4.83 -1.76 11.50
N ASN A 25 -5.49 -1.28 12.56
CA ASN A 25 -6.80 -1.78 12.97
C ASN A 25 -7.87 -1.54 11.89
N ASN A 26 -7.89 -0.35 11.30
CA ASN A 26 -8.82 0.02 10.23
C ASN A 26 -8.65 -0.91 9.02
N PHE A 27 -7.41 -1.12 8.57
CA PHE A 27 -7.12 -2.03 7.47
C PHE A 27 -7.51 -3.48 7.80
N MET A 28 -7.14 -4.00 8.97
CA MET A 28 -7.47 -5.38 9.35
C MET A 28 -8.97 -5.60 9.51
N SER A 29 -9.71 -4.60 10.00
CA SER A 29 -11.17 -4.65 10.11
C SER A 29 -11.81 -4.72 8.72
N TRP A 30 -11.38 -3.84 7.81
CA TRP A 30 -11.85 -3.84 6.42
C TRP A 30 -11.50 -5.15 5.69
N ALA A 31 -10.26 -5.61 5.85
CA ALA A 31 -9.71 -6.78 5.17
C ALA A 31 -10.18 -8.12 5.75
N SER A 32 -11.04 -8.10 6.79
CA SER A 32 -11.57 -9.32 7.43
C SER A 32 -12.08 -10.33 6.41
N PHE A 33 -11.73 -11.60 6.63
CA PHE A 33 -12.16 -12.69 5.75
C PHE A 33 -13.70 -12.78 5.73
N PRO A 34 -14.35 -13.03 4.57
CA PRO A 34 -13.79 -13.40 3.27
C PRO A 34 -13.60 -12.21 2.30
N ARG A 35 -12.83 -11.19 2.67
CA ARG A 35 -12.52 -10.09 1.75
C ARG A 35 -11.73 -10.56 0.54
N ILE A 36 -12.28 -10.26 -0.63
CA ILE A 36 -11.62 -10.43 -1.92
C ILE A 36 -11.33 -9.05 -2.48
N SER A 37 -10.14 -8.89 -3.05
CA SER A 37 -9.79 -7.67 -3.77
C SER A 37 -9.05 -8.02 -5.07
N THR A 38 -9.08 -7.09 -6.00
CA THR A 38 -8.31 -7.12 -7.24
C THR A 38 -7.78 -5.72 -7.42
N PRO A 39 -6.53 -5.53 -7.87
CA PRO A 39 -6.15 -4.23 -8.39
C PRO A 39 -7.16 -3.90 -9.49
N GLU A 40 -7.84 -2.76 -9.39
CA GLU A 40 -8.83 -2.34 -10.38
C GLU A 40 -8.13 -2.08 -11.71
N ASN A 41 -7.87 -3.13 -12.49
CA ASN A 41 -7.17 -3.03 -13.76
C ASN A 41 -7.51 -4.25 -14.64
N GLY A 42 -8.63 -4.15 -15.35
CA GLY A 42 -8.65 -4.53 -16.76
C GLY A 42 -8.69 -3.23 -17.53
N ASP A 43 -7.62 -2.92 -18.27
CA ASP A 43 -7.41 -1.66 -19.04
C ASP A 43 -6.96 -0.42 -18.25
N GLY A 44 -5.65 -0.31 -17.95
CA GLY A 44 -4.93 0.97 -17.85
C GLY A 44 -5.40 2.04 -16.85
N ALA A 45 -6.31 1.72 -15.94
CA ALA A 45 -6.81 2.64 -14.93
C ALA A 45 -5.80 2.72 -13.77
N SER A 46 -4.80 3.58 -13.93
CA SER A 46 -3.98 4.05 -12.80
C SER A 46 -4.84 4.87 -11.86
N HIS A 47 -4.79 4.61 -10.56
CA HIS A 47 -5.37 5.54 -9.59
C HIS A 47 -4.47 6.77 -9.53
N ASP A 48 -5.01 7.95 -9.89
CA ASP A 48 -4.29 9.20 -9.69
C ASP A 48 -4.26 9.54 -8.19
N LEU A 49 -3.28 8.97 -7.49
CA LEU A 49 -3.05 9.19 -6.06
C LEU A 49 -2.59 10.63 -5.76
N ILE A 50 -2.20 11.39 -6.78
CA ILE A 50 -1.93 12.82 -6.64
C ILE A 50 -3.26 13.55 -6.45
N GLN A 51 -4.25 13.26 -7.31
CA GLN A 51 -5.60 13.82 -7.23
C GLN A 51 -6.37 13.31 -6.01
N LEU A 52 -6.42 11.99 -5.78
CA LEU A 52 -7.15 11.38 -4.67
C LEU A 52 -6.56 11.77 -3.30
N SER A 53 -5.27 12.07 -3.29
CA SER A 53 -4.49 12.46 -2.11
C SER A 53 -4.81 11.68 -0.82
N PRO A 54 -4.72 10.33 -0.83
CA PRO A 54 -5.01 9.55 0.35
C PRO A 54 -4.00 9.85 1.48
N PRO A 55 -4.43 9.80 2.75
CA PRO A 55 -3.59 10.14 3.91
C PRO A 55 -2.46 9.14 4.17
N TYR A 56 -2.61 7.91 3.71
CA TYR A 56 -1.62 6.83 3.79
C TYR A 56 -1.94 5.74 2.77
N ALA A 57 -1.00 4.82 2.57
CA ALA A 57 -1.24 3.56 1.90
C ALA A 57 -0.81 2.39 2.80
N VAL A 58 -1.35 1.20 2.56
CA VAL A 58 -1.02 -0.03 3.26
C VAL A 58 -0.42 -1.01 2.27
N GLN A 59 0.70 -1.60 2.63
CA GLN A 59 1.25 -2.74 1.89
C GLN A 59 0.97 -4.01 2.69
N LEU A 60 0.43 -5.02 2.02
CA LEU A 60 0.27 -6.37 2.53
C LEU A 60 1.26 -7.29 1.81
N VAL A 61 2.24 -7.78 2.56
CA VAL A 61 3.17 -8.83 2.14
C VAL A 61 2.66 -10.16 2.68
N ARG A 62 2.60 -11.18 1.83
CA ARG A 62 2.26 -12.56 2.20
C ARG A 62 3.46 -13.47 1.97
N GLN A 63 3.71 -14.34 2.93
CA GLN A 63 4.71 -15.41 2.85
C GLN A 63 4.09 -16.73 3.31
N VAL A 64 4.65 -17.84 2.84
CA VAL A 64 4.36 -19.18 3.36
C VAL A 64 5.59 -19.69 4.10
N ASN A 65 5.40 -20.25 5.29
CA ASN A 65 6.46 -20.91 6.05
C ASN A 65 7.75 -20.07 6.29
N TYR A 66 7.61 -18.76 6.52
CA TYR A 66 8.75 -17.81 6.61
C TYR A 66 9.69 -17.80 5.39
N GLY A 67 9.24 -18.37 4.27
CA GLY A 67 10.02 -18.55 3.06
C GLY A 67 9.84 -17.39 2.07
N PRO A 68 9.88 -17.68 0.76
CA PRO A 68 9.77 -16.65 -0.26
C PRO A 68 8.43 -15.91 -0.20
N LEU A 69 8.46 -14.70 -0.73
CA LEU A 69 7.33 -13.80 -0.84
C LEU A 69 6.32 -14.35 -1.86
N GLU A 70 5.08 -14.62 -1.42
CA GLU A 70 4.01 -15.12 -2.29
C GLU A 70 3.29 -13.99 -3.01
N SER A 71 3.01 -12.90 -2.31
CA SER A 71 2.33 -11.75 -2.89
C SER A 71 2.67 -10.48 -2.16
N LYS A 72 2.74 -9.38 -2.91
CA LYS A 72 2.82 -8.02 -2.40
C LYS A 72 1.68 -7.21 -3.00
N ARG A 73 0.81 -6.66 -2.14
CA ARG A 73 -0.40 -5.93 -2.54
C ARG A 73 -0.43 -4.57 -1.85
N TYR A 74 -1.06 -3.59 -2.47
CA TYR A 74 -1.10 -2.21 -1.99
C TYR A 74 -2.53 -1.71 -1.93
N PHE A 75 -2.86 -0.98 -0.87
CA PHE A 75 -4.20 -0.49 -0.62
C PHE A 75 -4.16 0.97 -0.18
N ILE A 76 -5.13 1.76 -0.60
CA ILE A 76 -5.35 3.12 -0.09
C ILE A 76 -6.75 3.22 0.50
N PRO A 77 -6.98 4.04 1.54
CA PRO A 77 -8.31 4.34 2.01
C PRO A 77 -9.03 5.24 0.98
N THR A 78 -10.32 5.02 0.77
CA THR A 78 -11.16 5.85 -0.13
C THR A 78 -11.73 7.06 0.60
N ASP A 79 -11.77 8.21 -0.10
CA ASP A 79 -12.46 9.46 0.25
C ASP A 79 -12.76 9.71 1.74
N GLY A 80 -11.73 10.10 2.50
CA GLY A 80 -11.86 10.67 3.85
C GLY A 80 -12.39 9.75 4.95
N THR A 81 -12.97 8.60 4.59
CA THR A 81 -13.43 7.57 5.52
C THR A 81 -12.36 6.50 5.63
N GLU A 82 -11.81 6.29 6.83
CA GLU A 82 -10.85 5.21 7.09
C GLU A 82 -11.49 3.80 7.04
N SER A 83 -12.72 3.70 6.55
CA SER A 83 -13.61 2.53 6.64
C SER A 83 -13.56 1.63 5.40
N ASP A 84 -13.11 2.14 4.26
CA ASP A 84 -13.03 1.37 3.02
C ASP A 84 -11.69 1.59 2.31
N PHE A 85 -11.26 0.58 1.55
CA PHE A 85 -9.97 0.56 0.87
C PHE A 85 -10.11 0.02 -0.55
N VAL A 86 -9.30 0.57 -1.46
CA VAL A 86 -9.13 0.06 -2.83
C VAL A 86 -7.72 -0.45 -3.03
N GLU A 87 -7.59 -1.53 -3.80
CA GLU A 87 -6.30 -2.09 -4.18
C GLU A 87 -5.72 -1.32 -5.36
N VAL A 88 -4.47 -0.88 -5.21
CA VAL A 88 -3.73 -0.08 -6.19
C VAL A 88 -2.44 -0.80 -6.58
N ILE A 89 -1.78 -0.35 -7.64
CA ILE A 89 -0.49 -0.91 -8.05
C ILE A 89 0.67 -0.14 -7.43
N GLU A 90 1.81 -0.81 -7.27
CA GLU A 90 3.04 -0.21 -6.71
C GLU A 90 3.46 1.07 -7.44
N ASN A 91 3.27 1.08 -8.76
CA ASN A 91 3.62 2.20 -9.62
C ASN A 91 2.85 3.48 -9.26
N ASP A 92 1.61 3.38 -8.79
CA ASP A 92 0.80 4.53 -8.38
C ASP A 92 1.37 5.18 -7.11
N LEU A 93 1.82 4.35 -6.15
CA LEU A 93 2.48 4.83 -4.94
C LEU A 93 3.79 5.55 -5.26
N ILE A 94 4.57 5.02 -6.20
CA ILE A 94 5.83 5.62 -6.64
C ILE A 94 5.56 6.99 -7.28
N GLN A 95 4.60 7.06 -8.21
CA GLN A 95 4.23 8.31 -8.88
C GLN A 95 3.74 9.39 -7.92
N ALA A 96 3.02 9.00 -6.85
CA ALA A 96 2.55 9.93 -5.83
C ALA A 96 3.50 10.13 -4.65
N ASN A 97 4.76 9.67 -4.76
CA ASN A 97 5.81 9.86 -3.77
C ASN A 97 5.45 9.34 -2.36
N PHE A 98 4.82 8.17 -2.30
CA PHE A 98 4.60 7.44 -1.05
C PHE A 98 5.88 6.71 -0.64
N GLN A 99 6.26 6.85 0.63
CA GLN A 99 7.41 6.17 1.21
C GLN A 99 7.01 5.29 2.38
N LYS A 100 7.69 4.15 2.54
CA LYS A 100 7.49 3.23 3.67
C LYS A 100 7.86 3.95 4.95
N VAL A 101 6.90 4.08 5.86
CA VAL A 101 7.14 4.55 7.22
C VAL A 101 7.86 3.45 7.98
N ASN A 102 8.73 3.81 8.93
CA ASN A 102 9.42 2.86 9.80
C ASN A 102 8.48 2.25 10.87
N THR A 103 7.34 1.69 10.45
CA THR A 103 6.36 0.98 11.27
C THR A 103 5.74 -0.16 10.47
N TYR A 104 5.69 -1.36 11.06
CA TYR A 104 5.16 -2.56 10.44
C TYR A 104 4.56 -3.47 11.50
N LYS A 105 3.57 -4.27 11.11
CA LYS A 105 2.91 -5.24 11.99
C LYS A 105 2.78 -6.60 11.33
N ASN A 106 3.16 -7.63 12.07
CA ASN A 106 3.13 -9.00 11.60
C ASN A 106 1.91 -9.75 12.11
N TYR A 107 1.32 -10.55 11.24
CA TYR A 107 0.20 -11.44 11.51
C TYR A 107 0.54 -12.84 10.99
N LYS A 108 -0.12 -13.85 11.53
CA LYS A 108 0.03 -15.25 11.10
C LYS A 108 -1.33 -15.92 11.01
N CYS A 109 -1.41 -16.93 10.16
CA CYS A 109 -2.45 -17.94 10.18
C CYS A 109 -1.78 -19.30 10.36
N GLN A 110 -2.08 -19.96 11.47
CA GLN A 110 -1.49 -21.26 11.78
C GLN A 110 -2.06 -22.36 10.87
N ASP A 111 -3.36 -22.33 10.59
CA ASP A 111 -4.06 -23.34 9.79
C ASP A 111 -3.49 -23.49 8.37
N HIS A 112 -3.05 -22.37 7.77
CA HIS A 112 -2.52 -22.33 6.40
C HIS A 112 -1.00 -22.08 6.35
N ASN A 113 -0.33 -22.03 7.50
CA ASN A 113 1.09 -21.69 7.64
C ASN A 113 1.50 -20.42 6.86
N LYS A 114 0.65 -19.38 6.95
CA LYS A 114 0.84 -18.10 6.27
C LYS A 114 1.32 -17.03 7.24
N PHE A 115 2.19 -16.15 6.76
CA PHE A 115 2.67 -14.97 7.45
C PHE A 115 2.32 -13.74 6.63
N PHE A 116 1.92 -12.69 7.33
CA PHE A 116 1.56 -11.42 6.73
C PHE A 116 2.32 -10.29 7.40
N GLU A 117 3.03 -9.49 6.62
CA GLU A 117 3.60 -8.23 7.08
C GLU A 117 2.74 -7.09 6.52
N VAL A 118 2.22 -6.25 7.41
CA VAL A 118 1.45 -5.06 7.07
C VAL A 118 2.32 -3.84 7.32
N ASN A 119 2.59 -3.05 6.27
CA ASN A 119 3.40 -1.84 6.34
C ASN A 119 2.56 -0.61 6.02
N ILE A 120 2.94 0.53 6.61
CA ILE A 120 2.31 1.83 6.30
C ILE A 120 3.22 2.65 5.40
N TYR A 121 2.64 3.27 4.40
CA TYR A 121 3.27 4.23 3.50
C TYR A 121 2.61 5.60 3.67
N GLN A 122 3.38 6.68 3.60
CA GLN A 122 2.87 8.06 3.63
C GLN A 122 3.55 8.91 2.57
N LYS A 123 2.87 9.96 2.09
CA LYS A 123 3.49 10.95 1.20
C LYS A 123 4.65 11.62 1.93
N ASP A 124 5.82 11.63 1.31
CA ASP A 124 6.92 12.43 1.81
C ASP A 124 6.68 13.91 1.45
N PRO A 125 6.59 14.83 2.43
CA PRO A 125 6.32 16.23 2.18
C PRO A 125 7.51 16.98 1.56
N ILE A 126 8.72 16.42 1.65
CA ILE A 126 9.99 17.07 1.31
C ILE A 126 10.31 16.88 -0.18
N ASN A 127 9.92 15.76 -0.78
CA ASN A 127 10.16 15.46 -2.20
C ASN A 127 9.18 16.12 -3.18
N LYS A 128 8.68 17.33 -2.88
CA LYS A 128 7.97 18.17 -3.88
C LYS A 128 8.94 18.89 -4.82
N HIS A 129 10.25 18.86 -4.54
CA HIS A 129 11.21 19.76 -5.18
C HIS A 129 11.99 19.17 -6.38
N HIS A 130 11.91 17.86 -6.64
CA HIS A 130 12.71 17.24 -7.73
C HIS A 130 11.97 17.02 -9.06
N TRP A 131 10.68 17.36 -9.18
CA TRP A 131 9.95 17.18 -10.44
C TRP A 131 10.08 18.35 -11.44
N ARG A 132 10.72 19.47 -11.04
CA ARG A 132 10.87 20.67 -11.88
C ARG A 132 12.28 21.26 -11.98
N VAL A 133 13.33 20.51 -11.67
CA VAL A 133 14.72 21.03 -11.77
C VAL A 133 15.61 20.20 -12.70
N ASN A 134 15.03 19.33 -13.54
CA ASN A 134 15.79 18.65 -14.59
C ASN A 134 15.00 18.42 -15.89
N ILE A 135 14.12 19.37 -16.25
CA ILE A 135 13.90 19.61 -17.68
C ILE A 135 15.04 20.55 -18.08
N ALA A 136 16.15 19.93 -18.51
CA ALA A 136 17.18 20.65 -19.23
C ALA A 136 16.52 21.47 -20.33
N ARG A 137 16.90 22.74 -20.41
CA ARG A 137 16.49 23.71 -21.44
C ARG A 137 16.56 23.03 -22.82
N PRO A 138 15.55 23.18 -23.70
CA PRO A 138 15.74 22.84 -25.11
C PRO A 138 16.88 23.73 -25.63
N ALA A 139 18.02 23.12 -25.95
CA ALA A 139 19.10 23.78 -26.68
C ALA A 139 18.76 23.74 -28.17
N ASP A 140 17.74 24.49 -28.58
CA ASP A 140 17.51 24.78 -29.99
C ASP A 140 16.86 26.15 -30.14
N SER A 141 17.68 27.17 -29.95
CA SER A 141 17.44 28.53 -30.45
C SER A 141 18.80 29.13 -30.78
N ILE A 142 19.40 28.68 -31.88
CA ILE A 142 20.42 29.45 -32.59
C ILE A 142 19.65 30.19 -33.70
N ASP A 143 19.52 31.49 -33.52
CA ASP A 143 19.07 32.42 -34.57
C ASP A 143 20.22 32.59 -35.60
N LEU A 144 19.85 32.74 -36.87
CA LEU A 144 20.72 32.82 -38.06
C LEU A 144 21.83 33.86 -37.98
#